data_AF-A0A534U6S0-F1
#
_entry.id   AF-A0A534U6S0-F1
#
_cell.length_a   1.000
_cell.length_b   1.000
_cell.length_c   1.000
_cell.angle_alpha   90.00
_cell.angle_beta   90.00
_cell.angle_gamma   90.00
#
_symmetry.space_group_name_H-M   'P 1'
#
loop_
_entity.id
_entity.type
_entity.pdbx_description
1 polymer ?
#
loop_
_entity_poly.entity_id
_entity_poly.type
_entity_poly.pdbx_seq_one_letter_code
_entity_poly.pdbx_strand_id
1 'polypeptide(L)'
;MEQMLEQAEAVLRFSGEVQRRMSEVGVEGIGGVMGLYAKLRSALERVSHDELDWAAAEVNRVLDSLNRINDELKRLKSLKLSLETGH
;
A
#
# COMPACT_ATOMS: atom_id res chain seq x y z
N MET A 1 -27.19 44.60 -2.41
CA MET A 1 -27.87 43.33 -2.78
C MET A 1 -27.13 42.64 -3.91
N GLU A 2 -26.83 43.34 -5.00
CA GLU A 2 -26.07 42.84 -6.16
C GLU A 2 -24.69 42.25 -5.79
N GLN A 3 -23.89 42.95 -4.99
CA GLN A 3 -22.59 42.45 -4.52
C GLN A 3 -22.68 41.16 -3.69
N MET A 4 -23.75 40.96 -2.93
CA MET A 4 -23.95 39.75 -2.13
C MET A 4 -24.35 38.56 -3.02
N LEU A 5 -25.09 38.82 -4.10
CA LEU A 5 -25.40 37.82 -5.12
C LEU A 5 -24.13 37.39 -5.87
N GLU A 6 -23.29 38.33 -6.30
CA GLU A 6 -22.01 38.03 -6.94
C GLU A 6 -21.09 37.19 -6.04
N GLN A 7 -21.01 37.53 -4.75
CA GLN A 7 -20.24 36.76 -3.77
C GLN A 7 -20.79 35.34 -3.59
N ALA A 8 -22.11 35.17 -3.53
CA ALA A 8 -22.74 33.86 -3.42
C ALA A 8 -22.48 33.00 -4.68
N GLU A 9 -22.56 33.59 -5.87
CA GLU A 9 -22.26 32.91 -7.14
C GLU A 9 -20.80 32.44 -7.21
N ALA A 10 -19.86 33.27 -6.76
CA ALA A 10 -18.44 32.91 -6.71
C ALA A 10 -18.19 31.69 -5.82
N VAL A 11 -18.84 31.63 -4.64
CA VAL A 11 -18.75 30.49 -3.71
C VAL A 11 -19.36 29.22 -4.32
N LEU A 12 -20.52 29.32 -4.96
CA LEU A 12 -21.17 28.18 -5.62
C LEU A 12 -20.33 27.62 -6.76
N ARG A 13 -19.76 28.50 -7.60
CA ARG A 13 -18.88 28.09 -8.70
C ARG A 13 -17.64 27.38 -8.18
N PHE A 14 -17.01 27.92 -7.15
CA PHE A 14 -15.86 27.29 -6.51
C PHE A 14 -16.22 25.92 -5.92
N SER A 15 -17.33 25.82 -5.20
CA SER A 15 -17.81 24.56 -4.62
C SER A 15 -18.06 23.49 -5.69
N GLY A 16 -18.70 23.86 -6.81
CA GLY A 16 -18.93 22.96 -7.95
C GLY A 16 -17.63 22.51 -8.63
N GLU A 17 -16.65 23.40 -8.77
CA GLU A 17 -15.34 23.05 -9.32
C GLU A 17 -14.56 22.12 -8.40
N VAL A 18 -14.62 22.33 -7.08
CA VAL A 18 -14.02 21.41 -6.11
C VAL A 18 -14.70 20.05 -6.17
N GLN A 19 -16.04 20.01 -6.21
CA GLN A 19 -16.80 18.77 -6.38
C GLN A 19 -16.33 18.00 -7.62
N ARG A 20 -16.26 18.68 -8.78
CA ARG A 20 -15.83 18.10 -10.06
C ARG A 20 -14.42 17.51 -9.97
N ARG A 21 -13.44 18.29 -9.48
CA ARG A 21 -12.04 17.84 -9.33
C ARG A 21 -11.90 16.64 -8.42
N MET A 22 -12.66 16.59 -7.32
CA MET A 22 -12.64 15.44 -6.43
C MET A 22 -13.27 14.22 -7.11
N SER A 23 -14.36 14.40 -7.85
CA SER A 23 -15.01 13.30 -8.58
C SER A 23 -14.13 12.72 -9.69
N GLU A 24 -13.28 13.52 -10.33
CA GLU A 24 -12.30 13.05 -11.32
C GLU A 24 -11.29 12.04 -10.75
N VAL A 25 -11.02 12.10 -9.45
CA VAL A 25 -10.16 11.12 -8.74
C VAL A 25 -10.97 10.10 -7.94
N GLY A 26 -12.28 10.00 -8.20
CA GLY A 26 -13.18 9.03 -7.57
C GLY A 26 -13.62 9.40 -6.15
N VAL A 27 -13.46 10.65 -5.74
CA VAL A 27 -13.84 11.14 -4.40
C VAL A 27 -15.05 12.06 -4.49
N GLU A 28 -16.06 11.83 -3.66
CA GLU A 28 -17.29 12.64 -3.67
C GLU A 28 -17.11 13.97 -2.94
N GLY A 29 -16.50 14.94 -3.61
CA GLY A 29 -16.31 16.29 -3.08
C GLY A 29 -15.47 16.36 -1.81
N ILE A 30 -15.57 17.50 -1.11
CA ILE A 30 -14.83 17.74 0.13
C ILE A 30 -15.23 16.75 1.23
N GLY A 31 -16.53 16.43 1.35
CA GLY A 31 -17.03 15.47 2.32
C GLY A 31 -16.44 14.07 2.09
N GLY A 32 -16.33 13.65 0.83
CA GLY A 32 -15.68 12.40 0.44
C GLY A 32 -14.21 12.36 0.84
N VAL A 33 -13.46 13.46 0.66
CA VAL A 33 -12.05 13.56 1.09
C VAL A 33 -11.92 13.35 2.58
N MET A 34 -12.75 14.04 3.38
CA MET A 34 -12.72 13.91 4.84
C MET A 34 -13.11 12.50 5.30
N GLY A 35 -14.11 11.90 4.65
CA GLY A 35 -14.50 10.51 4.90
C GLY A 35 -13.39 9.51 4.57
N LEU A 36 -12.67 9.71 3.46
CA LEU A 36 -11.54 8.87 3.08
C LEU A 36 -10.39 9.00 4.08
N TYR A 37 -10.08 10.23 4.52
CA TYR A 37 -9.07 10.46 5.56
C TYR A 37 -9.41 9.75 6.87
N ALA A 38 -10.66 9.84 7.34
CA ALA A 38 -11.09 9.15 8.54
C ALA A 38 -10.99 7.61 8.41
N LYS A 39 -11.38 7.05 7.26
CA LYS A 39 -11.23 5.62 6.97
C LYS A 39 -9.77 5.18 6.95
N LEU A 40 -8.90 5.94 6.27
CA LEU A 40 -7.47 5.67 6.21
C LEU A 40 -6.84 5.70 7.60
N ARG A 41 -7.12 6.75 8.37
CA ARG A 41 -6.64 6.87 9.75
C ARG A 41 -7.11 5.70 10.60
N SER A 42 -8.39 5.37 10.56
CA SER A 42 -8.94 4.24 11.32
C SER A 42 -8.33 2.91 10.91
N ALA A 43 -8.06 2.69 9.62
CA ALA A 43 -7.39 1.48 9.15
C ALA A 43 -5.94 1.40 9.66
N LEU A 44 -5.19 2.51 9.60
CA LEU A 44 -3.82 2.59 10.08
C LEU A 44 -3.72 2.48 11.60
N GLU A 45 -4.68 3.01 12.37
CA GLU A 45 -4.71 2.85 13.83
C GLU A 45 -4.91 1.39 14.27
N ARG A 46 -5.41 0.51 13.38
CA ARG A 46 -5.62 -0.91 13.67
C ARG A 46 -4.39 -1.78 13.42
N VAL A 47 -3.33 -1.22 12.84
CA VAL A 47 -2.11 -1.96 12.52
C VAL A 47 -0.92 -1.14 13.03
N SER A 48 -0.20 -1.69 14.00
CA SER A 48 0.98 -1.01 14.53
C SER A 48 2.17 -1.09 13.56
N HIS A 49 3.07 -0.11 13.63
CA HIS A 49 4.34 -0.20 12.90
C HIS A 49 5.14 -1.44 13.33
N ASP A 50 5.16 -1.74 14.63
CA ASP A 50 5.89 -2.90 15.16
C ASP A 50 5.39 -4.23 14.59
N GLU A 51 4.08 -4.39 14.37
CA GLU A 51 3.50 -5.58 13.73
C GLU A 51 3.92 -5.69 12.26
N LEU A 52 3.98 -4.58 11.52
CA LEU A 52 4.43 -4.56 10.13
C LEU A 52 5.92 -4.89 10.02
N ASP A 53 6.75 -4.31 10.88
CA ASP A 53 8.19 -4.56 10.93
C ASP A 53 8.48 -6.01 11.33
N TRP A 54 7.73 -6.53 12.32
CA TRP A 54 7.80 -7.93 12.71
C TRP A 54 7.44 -8.86 11.55
N ALA A 55 6.33 -8.59 10.85
CA ALA A 55 5.90 -9.43 9.73
C ALA A 55 6.93 -9.43 8.59
N ALA A 56 7.49 -8.27 8.24
CA ALA A 56 8.54 -8.15 7.25
C ALA A 56 9.81 -8.91 7.66
N ALA A 57 10.21 -8.81 8.93
CA ALA A 57 11.35 -9.56 9.46
C ALA A 57 11.12 -11.07 9.41
N GLU A 58 9.91 -11.54 9.73
CA GLU A 58 9.57 -12.97 9.71
C GLU A 58 9.60 -13.54 8.29
N VAL A 59 9.06 -12.81 7.31
CA VAL A 59 9.16 -13.19 5.88
C VAL A 59 10.62 -13.35 5.46
N ASN A 60 11.50 -12.44 5.86
CA ASN A 60 12.93 -12.52 5.53
C ASN A 60 13.61 -13.73 6.19
N ARG A 61 13.29 -14.06 7.46
CA ARG A 61 13.83 -15.25 8.14
C ARG A 61 13.45 -16.55 7.43
N VAL A 62 12.20 -16.63 6.95
CA VAL A 62 11.73 -17.78 6.17
C VAL A 62 12.49 -17.87 4.85
N LEU A 63 12.65 -16.76 4.12
CA LEU A 63 13.42 -16.72 2.87
C LEU A 63 14.87 -17.14 3.08
N ASP A 64 15.52 -16.68 4.14
CA ASP A 64 16.89 -17.07 4.48
C ASP A 64 17.01 -18.58 4.73
N SER A 65 16.03 -19.15 5.43
CA SER A 65 15.97 -20.59 5.70
C SER A 65 15.79 -21.40 4.40
N LEU A 66 14.90 -20.95 3.51
CA LEU A 66 14.69 -21.58 2.21
C LEU A 66 15.93 -21.49 1.32
N ASN A 67 16.65 -20.37 1.34
CA ASN A 67 17.90 -20.21 0.60
C ASN A 67 18.98 -21.19 1.08
N ARG A 68 19.12 -21.38 2.40
CA ARG A 68 20.06 -22.37 2.97
C ARG A 68 19.72 -23.79 2.51
N ILE A 69 18.45 -24.17 2.59
CA ILE A 69 17.98 -25.48 2.12
C ILE A 69 18.27 -25.67 0.62
N ASN A 70 18.00 -24.66 -0.20
CA ASN A 70 18.29 -24.70 -1.63
C ASN A 70 19.79 -24.92 -1.90
N ASP A 71 20.67 -24.26 -1.14
CA ASP A 71 22.11 -24.44 -1.29
C ASP A 71 22.60 -25.81 -0.83
N GLU A 72 22.02 -26.38 0.22
CA GLU A 72 22.25 -27.77 0.63
C GLU A 72 21.83 -28.76 -0.46
N LEU A 73 20.66 -28.56 -1.07
CA LEU A 73 20.17 -29.40 -2.17
C LEU A 73 21.09 -29.31 -3.41
N LYS A 74 21.60 -28.12 -3.74
CA LYS A 74 22.57 -27.95 -4.83
C LYS A 74 23.87 -28.71 -4.54
N ARG A 75 24.38 -28.63 -3.30
CA ARG A 75 25.57 -29.40 -2.89
C ARG A 75 25.34 -30.90 -3.00
N LEU A 76 24.20 -31.40 -2.52
CA LEU A 76 23.84 -32.81 -2.62
C LEU A 76 23.73 -33.27 -4.08
N LYS A 77 23.11 -32.46 -4.94
CA LYS A 77 23.04 -32.72 -6.39
C LYS A 77 24.44 -32.80 -7.01
N SER A 78 25.33 -31.86 -6.67
CA SER A 78 26.71 -31.86 -7.17
C SER A 78 27.45 -33.13 -6.75
N LEU A 79 27.33 -33.54 -5.49
CA LEU A 79 27.96 -34.77 -4.98
C LEU A 79 27.43 -36.01 -5.72
N LYS A 80 26.12 -36.09 -5.92
CA LYS A 80 25.50 -37.19 -6.66
C LYS A 80 26.03 -37.30 -8.09
N LEU A 81 26.10 -36.18 -8.81
CA LEU A 81 26.66 -36.14 -10.16
C LEU A 81 28.12 -36.59 -10.19
N SER A 82 28.95 -36.13 -9.24
CA SER A 82 30.36 -36.55 -9.17
C SER A 82 30.52 -38.06 -8.99
N LEU A 83 29.66 -38.69 -8.17
CA LEU A 83 29.63 -40.15 -7.98
C LEU A 83 29.17 -40.89 -9.24
N GLU A 84 28.17 -40.36 -9.95
CA GLU A 84 27.65 -40.95 -11.19
C GLU A 84 28.65 -40.87 -12.36
N THR A 85 29.46 -39.81 -12.42
CA THR A 85 30.48 -39.61 -13.47
C THR A 85 31.85 -40.23 -13.16
N GLY A 86 32.08 -40.67 -11.93
CA GLY A 86 33.36 -41.20 -11.45
C GLY A 86 33.58 -42.70 -11.71
N HIS A 87 32.85 -43.29 -12.66
CA HIS A 87 32.93 -44.70 -13.07
C HIS A 87 33.35 -44.83 -14.53
#